data_AF-A0A453HXT6-F1
#
_entry.id   AF-A0A453HXT6-F1
#
_cell.length_a   1.000
_cell.length_b   1.000
_cell.length_c   1.000
_cell.angle_alpha   90.00
_cell.angle_beta   90.00
_cell.angle_gamma   90.00
#
_symmetry.space_group_name_H-M   'P 1'
#
loop_
_entity.id
_entity.type
_entity.pdbx_description
1 polymer ?
#
loop_
_entity_poly.entity_id
_entity_poly.type
_entity_poly.pdbx_seq_one_letter_code
_entity_poly.pdbx_strand_id
1 'polypeptide(L)'
;MSSPIQIRTFTEKEQLVLSLEQQYPGDVGVLSAFFFNYVKLRPGEALYIGANEPHAYLSGECVECMATSDNVIRAGLTPKYKDVQTLCSMLTYKQVCFFVFLSFVRLVSCL
;
A
#
# COMPACT_ATOMS: atom_id res chain seq x y z
N MET A 1 -43.87 -14.02 -2.73
CA MET A 1 -43.25 -13.21 -1.68
C MET A 1 -41.77 -13.07 -2.01
N SER A 2 -41.42 -12.04 -2.78
CA SER A 2 -40.04 -11.70 -3.12
C SER A 2 -39.39 -11.13 -1.85
N SER A 3 -38.40 -11.85 -1.32
CA SER A 3 -37.58 -11.36 -0.21
C SER A 3 -36.96 -10.01 -0.60
N PRO A 4 -36.99 -8.98 0.26
CA PRO A 4 -36.35 -7.70 -0.04
C PRO A 4 -34.86 -7.91 -0.26
N ILE A 5 -34.35 -7.42 -1.39
CA ILE A 5 -32.92 -7.42 -1.71
C ILE A 5 -32.24 -6.46 -0.71
N GLN A 6 -31.55 -7.01 0.28
CA GLN A 6 -30.71 -6.21 1.17
C GLN A 6 -29.45 -5.77 0.40
N ILE A 7 -29.32 -4.47 0.14
CA ILE A 7 -28.10 -3.91 -0.43
C ILE A 7 -27.05 -3.84 0.68
N ARG A 8 -26.04 -4.70 0.57
CA ARG A 8 -24.83 -4.71 1.42
C ARG A 8 -24.05 -3.41 1.23
N THR A 9 -23.69 -2.75 2.32
CA THR A 9 -22.71 -1.65 2.32
C THR A 9 -21.29 -2.20 2.15
N PHE A 10 -20.44 -1.50 1.39
CA PHE A 10 -19.04 -1.87 1.20
C PHE A 10 -18.21 -1.63 2.48
N THR A 11 -17.34 -2.58 2.79
CA THR A 11 -16.30 -2.47 3.81
C THR A 11 -15.22 -1.45 3.42
N GLU A 12 -14.41 -1.01 4.37
CA GLU A 12 -13.32 -0.06 4.10
C GLU A 12 -12.32 -0.60 3.05
N LYS A 13 -12.01 -1.90 3.10
CA LYS A 13 -11.12 -2.53 2.10
C LYS A 13 -11.74 -2.57 0.71
N GLU A 14 -13.04 -2.87 0.60
CA GLU A 14 -13.75 -2.85 -0.69
C GLU A 14 -13.78 -1.43 -1.27
N GLN A 15 -14.03 -0.41 -0.45
CA GLN A 15 -13.97 0.99 -0.86
C GLN A 15 -12.56 1.39 -1.30
N LEU A 16 -11.53 0.94 -0.58
CA LEU A 16 -10.13 1.16 -0.94
C LEU A 16 -9.81 0.54 -2.31
N VAL A 17 -10.20 -0.71 -2.54
CA VAL A 17 -9.99 -1.40 -3.81
C VAL A 17 -10.64 -0.64 -4.96
N LEU A 18 -11.89 -0.20 -4.80
CA LEU A 18 -12.56 0.62 -5.81
C LEU A 18 -11.84 1.95 -6.08
N SER A 19 -11.34 2.59 -5.02
CA SER A 19 -10.57 3.84 -5.13
C SER A 19 -9.23 3.63 -5.85
N LEU A 20 -8.56 2.50 -5.60
CA LEU A 20 -7.31 2.13 -6.27
C LEU A 20 -7.55 1.76 -7.73
N GLU A 21 -8.60 1.02 -8.04
CA GLU A 21 -8.97 0.69 -9.43
C GLU A 21 -9.25 1.95 -10.24
N GLN A 22 -9.89 2.96 -9.63
CA GLN A 22 -10.12 4.25 -10.30
C GLN A 22 -8.80 4.98 -10.63
N GLN A 23 -7.78 4.87 -9.77
CA GLN A 23 -6.48 5.51 -9.95
C GLN A 23 -5.52 4.71 -10.84
N TYR A 24 -5.59 3.38 -10.77
CA TYR A 24 -4.71 2.43 -11.45
C TYR A 24 -5.53 1.35 -12.15
N PRO A 25 -6.34 1.72 -13.16
CA PRO A 25 -7.27 0.79 -13.80
C PRO A 25 -6.53 -0.40 -14.42
N GLY A 26 -6.92 -1.61 -14.04
CA GLY A 26 -6.32 -2.87 -14.50
C GLY A 26 -4.92 -3.19 -13.95
N ASP A 27 -4.39 -2.45 -12.96
CA ASP A 27 -3.12 -2.81 -12.34
C ASP A 27 -3.28 -3.92 -11.29
N VAL A 28 -2.42 -4.93 -11.34
CA VAL A 28 -2.43 -6.07 -10.39
C VAL A 28 -2.26 -5.64 -8.94
N GLY A 29 -1.63 -4.49 -8.68
CA GLY A 29 -1.46 -3.90 -7.35
C GLY A 29 -2.78 -3.53 -6.69
N VAL A 30 -3.88 -3.35 -7.43
CA VAL A 30 -5.20 -3.12 -6.85
C VAL A 30 -5.63 -4.29 -5.95
N LEU A 31 -5.27 -5.52 -6.34
CA LEU A 31 -5.57 -6.72 -5.55
C LEU A 31 -4.77 -6.78 -4.25
N SER A 32 -3.64 -6.07 -4.14
CA SER A 32 -2.79 -6.09 -2.95
C SER A 32 -3.50 -5.56 -1.72
N ALA A 33 -4.50 -4.70 -1.89
CA ALA A 33 -5.33 -4.15 -0.81
C ALA A 33 -6.12 -5.23 -0.03
N PHE A 34 -6.41 -6.38 -0.65
CA PHE A 34 -7.04 -7.50 0.05
C PHE A 34 -6.07 -8.26 0.94
N PHE A 35 -4.84 -8.48 0.44
CA PHE A 35 -3.83 -9.31 1.10
C PHE A 35 -3.08 -8.58 2.20
N PHE A 36 -2.89 -7.27 2.06
CA PHE A 36 -2.10 -6.51 3.01
C PHE A 36 -2.96 -5.82 4.09
N ASN A 37 -2.29 -5.39 5.15
CA ASN A 37 -2.92 -4.65 6.24
C ASN A 37 -3.27 -3.24 5.78
N TYR A 38 -4.45 -2.71 6.14
CA TYR A 38 -4.80 -1.32 5.85
C TYR A 38 -4.72 -0.51 7.14
N VAL A 39 -3.58 0.19 7.35
CA VAL A 39 -3.27 0.90 8.59
C VAL A 39 -3.38 2.40 8.40
N LYS A 40 -4.25 3.08 9.16
CA LYS A 40 -4.37 4.54 9.19
C LYS A 40 -3.63 5.08 10.41
N LEU A 41 -2.65 5.95 10.20
CA LEU A 41 -1.91 6.59 11.28
C LEU A 41 -2.54 7.92 11.68
N ARG A 42 -2.61 8.18 12.99
CA ARG A 42 -3.03 9.46 13.58
C ARG A 42 -1.81 10.37 13.75
N PRO A 43 -1.99 11.69 13.85
CA PRO A 43 -0.89 12.61 14.14
C PRO A 43 -0.11 12.20 15.39
N GLY A 44 1.22 12.08 15.25
CA GLY A 44 2.11 11.62 16.31
C GLY A 44 2.35 10.11 16.36
N GLU A 45 1.59 9.31 15.59
CA GLU A 45 1.90 7.90 15.39
C GLU A 45 2.97 7.72 14.31
N ALA A 46 3.78 6.68 14.46
CA ALA A 46 4.87 6.36 13.55
C ALA A 46 4.85 4.86 13.25
N LEU A 47 5.46 4.50 12.12
CA LEU A 47 5.66 3.11 11.74
C LEU A 47 7.06 2.94 11.18
N TYR A 48 7.71 1.86 11.59
CA TYR A 48 8.96 1.38 11.02
C TYR A 48 8.68 0.37 9.90
N ILE A 49 9.38 0.51 8.78
CA ILE A 49 9.31 -0.39 7.64
C ILE A 49 10.66 -1.08 7.49
N GLY A 50 10.67 -2.40 7.59
CA GLY A 50 11.87 -3.20 7.46
C GLY A 50 12.33 -3.34 6.00
N ALA A 51 13.57 -3.79 5.83
CA ALA A 51 14.06 -4.17 4.50
C ALA A 51 13.23 -5.34 3.93
N ASN A 52 12.98 -5.29 2.62
CA ASN A 52 12.23 -6.30 1.88
C ASN A 52 10.77 -6.50 2.33
N GLU A 53 10.15 -5.44 2.86
CA GLU A 53 8.74 -5.42 3.21
C GLU A 53 7.95 -4.52 2.25
N PRO A 54 6.93 -5.05 1.55
CA PRO A 54 6.17 -4.31 0.57
C PRO A 54 5.24 -3.32 1.27
N HIS A 55 5.30 -2.06 0.86
CA HIS A 55 4.49 -0.97 1.43
C HIS A 55 4.14 0.04 0.33
N ALA A 56 3.02 0.75 0.49
CA ALA A 56 2.69 1.90 -0.33
C ALA A 56 1.89 2.94 0.47
N TYR A 57 2.25 4.20 0.25
CA TYR A 57 1.55 5.37 0.74
C TYR A 57 0.38 5.71 -0.19
N LEU A 58 -0.78 6.04 0.37
CA LEU A 58 -2.03 6.19 -0.40
C LEU A 58 -2.64 7.61 -0.29
N SER A 59 -2.92 8.13 0.92
CA SER A 59 -3.33 9.53 1.17
C SER A 59 -3.01 10.02 2.63
N GLY A 60 -2.89 11.34 2.87
CA GLY A 60 -2.35 11.99 4.11
C GLY A 60 -1.10 12.90 3.98
N GLU A 61 -0.46 13.26 5.09
CA GLU A 61 0.85 13.95 5.12
C GLU A 61 1.73 13.32 6.21
N CYS A 62 3.02 13.12 5.93
CA CYS A 62 3.96 12.46 6.84
C CYS A 62 5.40 12.90 6.61
N VAL A 63 6.21 12.70 7.64
CA VAL A 63 7.67 12.79 7.55
C VAL A 63 8.21 11.37 7.37
N GLU A 64 9.02 11.19 6.33
CA GLU A 64 9.71 9.93 6.07
C GLU A 64 11.21 10.12 6.30
N CYS A 65 11.82 9.19 7.01
CA CYS A 65 13.27 9.13 7.19
C CYS A 65 13.76 7.80 6.65
N MET A 66 14.69 7.85 5.70
CA MET A 66 15.25 6.67 5.03
C MET A 66 16.77 6.66 5.15
N ALA A 67 17.36 5.48 5.04
CA ALA A 67 18.78 5.38 4.74
C ALA A 67 19.07 6.01 3.37
N THR A 68 20.32 6.41 3.12
CA THR A 68 20.78 6.97 1.84
C THR A 68 20.80 5.90 0.74
N SER A 69 19.62 5.50 0.29
CA SER A 69 19.37 4.48 -0.72
C SER A 69 18.09 4.82 -1.48
N ASP A 70 18.17 4.76 -2.80
CA ASP A 70 17.05 4.94 -3.72
C ASP A 70 16.67 3.61 -4.42
N ASN A 71 17.21 2.49 -3.94
CA ASN A 71 16.86 1.16 -4.42
C ASN A 71 15.39 0.83 -4.11
N VAL A 72 14.57 0.79 -5.17
CA VAL A 72 13.13 0.50 -5.07
C VAL A 72 12.75 -0.59 -6.07
N ILE A 73 12.29 -1.73 -5.56
CA ILE A 73 11.60 -2.76 -6.34
C ILE A 73 10.09 -2.53 -6.22
N ARG A 74 9.39 -2.47 -7.35
CA ARG A 74 7.97 -2.10 -7.41
C ARG A 74 7.09 -3.34 -7.52
N ALA A 75 6.03 -3.39 -6.71
CA ALA A 75 5.08 -4.50 -6.68
C ALA A 75 3.76 -4.24 -7.43
N GLY A 76 3.42 -2.97 -7.70
CA GLY A 76 2.13 -2.60 -8.29
C GLY A 76 1.86 -1.11 -8.13
N LEU A 77 0.63 -0.68 -8.47
CA LEU A 77 0.15 0.70 -8.38
C LEU A 77 1.08 1.68 -9.11
N THR A 78 1.59 1.25 -10.26
CA THR A 78 2.56 2.03 -11.01
C THR A 78 2.60 1.59 -12.48
N PRO A 79 2.66 2.55 -13.43
CA PRO A 79 2.90 2.23 -14.84
C PRO A 79 4.37 1.86 -15.11
N LYS A 80 5.27 2.06 -14.15
CA LYS A 80 6.71 1.78 -14.30
C LYS A 80 7.00 0.28 -14.34
N TYR A 81 8.20 -0.07 -14.80
CA TYR A 81 8.69 -1.44 -14.79
C TYR A 81 8.64 -2.06 -13.39
N LYS A 82 8.22 -3.33 -13.35
CA LYS A 82 8.05 -4.16 -12.16
C LYS A 82 8.92 -5.40 -12.34
N ASP A 83 10.00 -5.50 -11.57
CA ASP A 83 10.85 -6.69 -11.54
C ASP A 83 10.23 -7.76 -10.63
N VAL A 84 9.30 -8.53 -11.20
CA VAL A 84 8.52 -9.53 -10.47
C VAL A 84 9.40 -10.65 -9.92
N GLN A 85 10.43 -11.06 -10.65
CA GLN A 85 11.30 -12.15 -10.22
C GLN A 85 12.13 -11.75 -9.01
N THR A 86 12.77 -10.58 -9.06
CA THR A 86 13.52 -10.03 -7.93
C THR A 86 12.61 -9.82 -6.72
N LEU A 87 11.43 -9.23 -6.94
CA LEU A 87 10.43 -9.04 -5.90
C LEU A 87 10.07 -10.35 -5.19
N CYS A 88 9.71 -11.40 -5.93
CA CYS A 88 9.35 -12.69 -5.32
C CYS A 88 10.52 -13.36 -4.60
N SER A 89 11.76 -13.13 -5.04
CA SER A 89 12.95 -13.71 -4.39
C SER A 89 13.37 -13.00 -3.10
N MET A 90 13.13 -11.69 -2.99
CA MET A 90 13.59 -10.87 -1.86
C MET A 90 12.62 -10.85 -0.67
N LEU A 91 11.33 -11.04 -0.92
CA LEU A 91 10.28 -10.91 0.10
C LEU A 91 10.44 -11.96 1.20
N THR A 92 10.23 -11.54 2.45
CA THR A 92 10.34 -12.43 3.61
C THR A 92 9.07 -13.28 3.85
N TYR A 93 7.94 -12.87 3.26
CA TYR A 93 6.61 -13.50 3.41
C TYR A 93 6.15 -13.71 4.86
N LYS A 94 6.73 -12.97 5.81
CA LYS A 94 6.31 -13.01 7.21
C LYS A 94 5.04 -12.18 7.37
N GLN A 95 4.00 -12.76 7.97
CA GLN A 95 2.71 -12.09 8.25
C GLN A 95 2.79 -10.99 9.33
N VAL A 96 3.99 -10.49 9.63
CA VAL A 96 4.24 -9.62 10.78
C VAL A 96 4.19 -8.13 10.40
N CYS A 97 4.35 -7.77 9.12
CA CYS A 97 4.50 -6.36 8.73
C CYS A 97 3.55 -5.87 7.64
N PHE A 98 3.27 -4.57 7.74
CA PHE A 98 2.02 -3.90 7.38
C PHE A 98 2.09 -3.23 6.00
N PHE A 99 0.95 -3.09 5.30
CA PHE A 99 0.79 -1.96 4.37
C PHE A 99 0.38 -0.74 5.17
N VAL A 100 1.00 0.40 4.91
CA VAL A 100 0.77 1.60 5.71
C VAL A 100 0.32 2.77 4.86
N PHE A 101 -0.87 3.27 5.21
CA PHE A 101 -1.44 4.51 4.73
C PHE A 101 -0.84 5.66 5.54
N LEU A 102 0.03 6.40 4.88
CA LEU A 102 0.27 7.83 5.08
C LEU A 102 0.18 8.44 3.68
N SER A 103 0.01 9.74 3.53
CA SER A 103 0.53 10.38 2.33
C SER A 103 1.50 11.46 2.63
N PHE A 104 1.96 12.05 1.56
CA PHE A 104 3.35 12.34 1.44
C PHE A 104 3.51 13.65 0.74
N VAL A 105 4.23 14.53 1.42
CA VAL A 105 5.12 15.48 0.80
C VAL A 105 6.52 14.89 0.99
N ARG A 106 7.18 14.61 -0.13
CA ARG A 106 8.55 14.11 -0.15
C ARG A 106 9.52 15.18 0.34
N LEU A 107 9.88 15.16 1.62
CA LEU A 107 11.13 15.77 2.09
C LEU A 107 12.17 14.66 2.22
N VAL A 108 12.85 14.33 1.11
CA VAL A 108 14.12 13.59 1.19
C VAL A 108 15.12 14.56 1.81
N SER A 109 15.27 14.51 3.13
CA SER A 109 16.49 15.02 3.74
C SER A 109 17.54 13.93 3.61
N CYS A 110 18.30 14.00 2.51
CA CYS A 110 19.68 13.49 2.53
C CYS A 110 20.38 14.19 3.70
N LEU A 111 20.89 13.41 4.67
CA LEU A 111 22.16 13.76 5.28
C LEU A 111 23.27 13.21 4.39
#